data_AF-A0A8J3NXL7-F1
#
_entry.id   AF-A0A8J3NXL7-F1
#
_cell.length_a   1.000
_cell.length_b   1.000
_cell.length_c   1.000
_cell.angle_alpha   90.00
_cell.angle_beta   90.00
_cell.angle_gamma   90.00
#
_symmetry.space_group_name_H-M   'P 1'
#
loop_
_entity.id
_entity.type
_entity.pdbx_description
1 polymer ?
#
loop_
_entity_poly.entity_id
_entity_poly.type
_entity_poly.pdbx_seq_one_letter_code
_entity_poly.pdbx_strand_id
1 'polypeptide(L)'
;MSGYVRCHPCQSHYSAHRGLLADVVAPLTYAVRNEQSAYVMRGYKAVQVVEEHRLVVSVLTWLGLSLHSACLGTVAGLPVTHWATVPSLPPKQGEHPFHRIVALNVPSLQEARLLPAHGVAAGFGSEYRPRLGVSSGPS
;
A
#
# COMPACT_ATOMS: atom_id res chain seq x y z
N MET A 1 22.59 22.06 2.46
CA MET A 1 21.79 20.91 2.01
C MET A 1 22.55 19.64 2.36
N SER A 2 22.07 18.87 3.32
CA SER A 2 22.74 17.68 3.86
C SER A 2 22.64 16.49 2.90
N GLY A 3 23.66 16.34 2.04
CA GLY A 3 24.29 15.16 1.43
C GLY A 3 23.58 13.82 1.13
N TYR A 4 22.29 13.62 1.39
CA TYR A 4 21.62 12.32 1.16
C TYR A 4 20.42 12.47 0.22
N VAL A 5 20.34 11.58 -0.77
CA VAL A 5 19.22 11.48 -1.74
C VAL A 5 17.91 11.03 -1.05
N ARG A 6 17.99 10.45 0.16
CA ARG A 6 16.84 9.92 0.93
C ARG A 6 16.83 10.47 2.35
N CYS A 7 15.66 10.53 2.97
CA CYS A 7 15.53 10.86 4.39
C CYS A 7 16.14 9.75 5.27
N HIS A 8 16.50 10.06 6.52
CA HIS A 8 17.20 9.13 7.41
C HIS A 8 16.50 7.77 7.60
N PRO A 9 15.18 7.68 7.85
CA PRO A 9 14.48 6.38 7.90
C PRO A 9 14.61 5.59 6.59
N CYS A 10 14.37 6.24 5.44
CA CYS A 10 14.48 5.59 4.14
C CYS A 10 15.91 5.14 3.82
N GLN A 11 16.92 5.92 4.22
CA GLN A 11 18.31 5.54 4.06
C GLN A 11 18.68 4.34 4.94
N SER A 12 18.21 4.30 6.19
CA SER A 12 18.39 3.15 7.09
C SER A 12 17.76 1.88 6.53
N HIS A 13 16.50 1.96 6.09
CA HIS A 13 15.81 0.83 5.46
C HIS A 13 16.51 0.35 4.19
N TYR A 14 16.93 1.29 3.32
CA TYR A 14 17.67 0.97 2.11
C TYR A 14 18.98 0.25 2.42
N SER A 15 19.78 0.74 3.39
CA SER A 15 21.04 0.11 3.78
C SER A 15 20.84 -1.30 4.35
N ALA A 16 19.80 -1.52 5.16
CA ALA A 16 19.58 -2.79 5.84
C ALA A 16 18.96 -3.88 4.95
N HIS A 17 18.23 -3.52 3.89
CA HIS A 17 17.44 -4.47 3.09
C HIS A 17 17.67 -4.34 1.57
N ARG A 18 18.79 -3.72 1.16
CA ARG A 18 19.11 -3.55 -0.26
C ARG A 18 19.12 -4.90 -0.98
N GLY A 19 18.39 -4.99 -2.09
CA GLY A 19 18.27 -6.24 -2.88
C GLY A 19 17.36 -7.31 -2.26
N LEU A 20 16.72 -7.02 -1.11
CA LEU A 20 15.74 -7.90 -0.47
C LEU A 20 14.31 -7.32 -0.52
N LEU A 21 14.17 -6.09 -1.02
CA LEU A 21 12.89 -5.38 -1.17
C LEU A 21 12.55 -5.22 -2.64
N ALA A 22 11.30 -4.82 -2.93
CA ALA A 22 10.93 -4.41 -4.28
C ALA A 22 11.85 -3.30 -4.77
N ASP A 23 12.53 -3.54 -5.89
CA ASP A 23 13.44 -2.57 -6.52
C ASP A 23 12.69 -1.35 -7.09
N VAL A 24 11.41 -1.55 -7.43
CA VAL A 24 10.52 -0.53 -8.01
C VAL A 24 9.18 -0.56 -7.27
N VAL A 25 8.73 0.62 -6.82
CA VAL A 25 7.43 0.79 -6.17
C VAL A 25 6.75 2.02 -6.74
N ALA A 26 5.51 1.85 -7.21
CA ALA A 26 4.63 2.97 -7.59
C ALA A 26 3.38 2.95 -6.69
N PRO A 27 3.23 3.91 -5.76
CA PRO A 27 2.08 3.96 -4.89
C PRO A 27 0.87 4.59 -5.59
N LEU A 28 -0.31 3.98 -5.43
CA LEU A 28 -1.60 4.62 -5.71
C LEU A 28 -2.22 5.03 -4.37
N THR A 29 -2.24 6.32 -4.06
CA THR A 29 -2.74 6.82 -2.77
C THR A 29 -4.12 7.43 -2.90
N TYR A 30 -5.06 6.92 -2.11
CA TYR A 30 -6.40 7.46 -1.97
C TYR A 30 -6.84 7.33 -0.51
N ALA A 31 -7.33 8.44 0.07
CA ALA A 31 -7.74 8.68 1.46
C ALA A 31 -6.96 9.85 2.07
N VAL A 32 -7.41 11.06 1.80
CA VAL A 32 -6.97 12.24 2.54
C VAL A 32 -7.69 12.25 3.89
N ARG A 33 -6.92 12.38 4.97
CA ARG A 33 -7.43 12.35 6.33
C ARG A 33 -8.49 13.44 6.51
N ASN A 34 -9.59 13.10 7.17
CA ASN A 34 -10.72 13.99 7.45
C ASN A 34 -11.48 14.48 6.21
N GLU A 35 -11.25 13.89 5.04
CA GLU A 35 -12.02 14.17 3.82
C GLU A 35 -12.96 13.02 3.46
N GLN A 36 -13.82 13.27 2.47
CA GLN A 36 -14.74 12.27 1.93
C GLN A 36 -14.01 11.03 1.41
N SER A 37 -12.81 11.19 0.85
CA SER A 37 -11.98 10.07 0.39
C SER A 37 -11.61 9.10 1.53
N ALA A 38 -11.33 9.59 2.74
CA ALA A 38 -11.13 8.74 3.90
C ALA A 38 -12.43 8.08 4.38
N TYR A 39 -13.57 8.76 4.24
CA TYR A 39 -14.88 8.16 4.54
C TYR A 39 -15.21 6.99 3.60
N VAL A 40 -15.02 7.17 2.29
CA VAL A 40 -15.14 6.10 1.27
C VAL A 40 -14.24 4.91 1.63
N MET A 41 -12.97 5.18 1.96
CA MET A 41 -12.01 4.11 2.28
C MET A 41 -12.32 3.35 3.57
N ARG A 42 -13.02 3.97 4.53
CA ARG A 42 -13.56 3.27 5.69
C ARG A 42 -14.79 2.44 5.33
N GLY A 43 -15.72 3.02 4.57
CA GLY A 43 -17.01 2.40 4.32
C GLY A 43 -16.96 1.17 3.40
N TYR A 44 -16.02 1.10 2.44
CA TYR A 44 -15.95 -0.10 1.58
C TYR A 44 -15.53 -1.38 2.35
N LYS A 45 -14.86 -1.22 3.49
CA LYS A 45 -14.41 -2.30 4.38
C LYS A 45 -15.36 -2.56 5.55
N ALA A 46 -16.43 -1.80 5.67
CA ALA A 46 -17.35 -1.87 6.81
C ALA A 46 -18.16 -3.17 6.80
N VAL A 47 -18.60 -3.60 7.99
CA VAL A 47 -19.45 -4.79 8.16
C VAL A 47 -20.79 -4.58 7.44
N GLN A 48 -21.43 -3.44 7.68
CA GLN A 48 -22.57 -3.00 6.87
C GLN A 48 -22.03 -2.29 5.64
N VAL A 49 -22.28 -2.87 4.48
CA VAL A 49 -21.71 -2.43 3.22
C VAL A 49 -22.41 -1.16 2.73
N VAL A 50 -21.62 -0.20 2.28
CA VAL A 50 -22.07 0.90 1.43
C VAL A 50 -21.59 0.61 0.01
N GLU A 51 -22.51 0.22 -0.87
CA GLU A 51 -22.17 -0.28 -2.22
C GLU A 51 -21.52 0.80 -3.08
N GLU A 52 -21.89 2.07 -2.91
CA GLU A 52 -21.28 3.21 -3.58
C GLU A 52 -19.80 3.33 -3.26
N HIS A 53 -19.41 3.06 -2.00
CA HIS A 53 -18.00 3.08 -1.62
C HIS A 53 -17.22 1.94 -2.26
N ARG A 54 -17.83 0.75 -2.38
CA ARG A 54 -17.23 -0.37 -3.11
C ARG A 54 -17.06 -0.02 -4.58
N LEU A 55 -18.07 0.58 -5.20
CA LEU A 55 -18.01 1.00 -6.60
C LEU A 55 -16.87 2.01 -6.83
N VAL A 56 -16.73 3.02 -5.97
CA VAL A 56 -15.62 3.98 -6.07
C VAL A 56 -14.27 3.27 -5.97
N VAL A 57 -14.08 2.37 -5.00
CA VAL A 57 -12.83 1.63 -4.84
C VAL A 57 -12.57 0.68 -6.01
N SER A 58 -13.62 0.05 -6.56
CA SER A 58 -13.52 -0.79 -7.75
C SER A 58 -13.06 0.00 -8.97
N VAL A 59 -13.63 1.18 -9.22
CA VAL A 59 -13.23 2.04 -10.33
C VAL A 59 -11.80 2.55 -10.16
N LEU A 60 -11.43 2.99 -8.96
CA LEU A 60 -10.05 3.45 -8.68
C LEU A 60 -9.03 2.32 -8.89
N THR A 61 -9.37 1.10 -8.45
CA THR A 61 -8.53 -0.07 -8.63
C THR A 61 -8.41 -0.44 -10.11
N TRP A 62 -9.52 -0.46 -10.84
CA TRP A 62 -9.53 -0.71 -12.27
C TRP A 62 -8.69 0.32 -13.04
N LEU A 63 -8.85 1.61 -12.73
CA LEU A 63 -8.10 2.70 -13.36
C LEU A 63 -6.61 2.55 -13.10
N GLY A 64 -6.22 2.35 -11.83
CA GLY A 64 -4.82 2.21 -11.45
C GLY A 64 -4.14 1.01 -12.12
N LEU A 65 -4.80 -0.15 -12.11
CA LEU A 65 -4.24 -1.37 -12.70
C LEU A 65 -4.25 -1.31 -14.24
N SER A 66 -5.38 -0.96 -14.85
CA SER A 66 -5.52 -0.94 -16.31
C SER A 66 -4.62 0.11 -16.98
N LEU A 67 -4.43 1.28 -16.35
CA LEU A 67 -3.62 2.35 -16.93
C LEU A 67 -2.13 2.26 -16.58
N HIS A 68 -1.74 1.64 -15.46
CA HIS A 68 -0.35 1.66 -15.01
C HIS A 68 0.35 0.29 -14.95
N SER A 69 -0.33 -0.83 -15.18
CA SER A 69 0.34 -2.14 -15.26
C SER A 69 1.43 -2.18 -16.34
N ALA A 70 1.20 -1.55 -17.49
CA ALA A 70 2.22 -1.45 -18.54
C ALA A 70 3.41 -0.57 -18.13
N CYS A 71 3.14 0.55 -17.43
CA CYS A 71 4.21 1.41 -16.90
C CYS A 71 5.12 0.65 -15.93
N LEU A 72 4.53 -0.14 -15.02
CA LEU A 72 5.28 -0.99 -14.10
C LEU A 72 6.13 -2.01 -14.85
N GLY A 73 5.56 -2.65 -15.88
CA GLY A 73 6.31 -3.60 -16.69
C GLY A 73 7.49 -2.97 -17.44
N THR A 74 7.31 -1.77 -17.98
CA THR A 74 8.40 -1.01 -18.63
C THR A 74 9.52 -0.69 -17.65
N VAL A 75 9.20 -0.21 -16.45
CA VAL A 75 10.22 0.14 -15.43
C VAL A 75 10.93 -1.12 -14.90
N ALA A 76 10.21 -2.24 -14.77
CA ALA A 76 10.78 -3.51 -14.35
C ALA A 76 11.53 -4.26 -15.47
N GLY A 77 11.39 -3.83 -16.72
CA GLY A 77 11.93 -4.52 -17.90
C GLY A 77 11.27 -5.89 -18.19
N LEU A 78 10.14 -6.20 -17.55
CA LEU A 78 9.44 -7.48 -17.62
C LEU A 78 7.92 -7.25 -17.55
N PRO A 79 7.08 -8.04 -18.25
CA PRO A 79 5.63 -7.89 -18.18
C PRO A 79 5.10 -8.24 -16.79
N VAL A 80 4.02 -7.56 -16.37
CA VAL A 80 3.26 -7.95 -15.17
C VAL A 80 2.50 -9.23 -15.45
N THR A 81 2.78 -10.29 -14.70
CA THR A 81 2.17 -11.61 -14.86
C THR A 81 1.28 -12.02 -13.71
N HIS A 82 1.51 -11.45 -12.53
CA HIS A 82 0.85 -11.83 -11.29
C HIS A 82 0.33 -10.62 -10.51
N TRP A 83 -0.65 -10.87 -9.66
CA TRP A 83 -1.13 -9.92 -8.65
C TRP A 83 -1.22 -10.59 -7.29
N ALA A 84 -1.23 -9.79 -6.22
CA ALA A 84 -1.40 -10.29 -4.87
C ALA A 84 -2.05 -9.21 -3.99
N THR A 85 -2.79 -9.62 -2.96
CA THR A 85 -3.10 -8.73 -1.83
C THR A 85 -2.25 -9.08 -0.62
N VAL A 86 -1.75 -8.04 0.06
CA VAL A 86 -1.09 -8.21 1.35
C VAL A 86 -2.13 -8.52 2.42
N PRO A 87 -2.06 -9.68 3.10
CA PRO A 87 -3.01 -10.01 4.15
C PRO A 87 -2.81 -9.09 5.37
N SER A 88 -3.91 -8.79 6.07
CA SER A 88 -3.82 -8.10 7.36
C SER A 88 -3.22 -9.02 8.42
N LEU A 89 -2.44 -8.46 9.34
CA LEU A 89 -1.93 -9.14 10.54
C LEU A 89 -2.44 -8.40 11.80
N PRO A 90 -3.08 -9.10 12.76
CA PRO A 90 -3.48 -10.51 12.69
C PRO A 90 -4.57 -10.73 11.62
N PRO A 91 -4.71 -11.97 11.11
CA PRO A 91 -5.74 -12.27 10.12
C PRO A 91 -7.13 -11.99 10.70
N LYS A 92 -7.95 -11.27 9.92
CA LYS A 92 -9.37 -11.07 10.22
C LYS A 92 -10.16 -12.24 9.65
N GLN A 93 -11.27 -12.59 10.29
CA GLN A 93 -12.17 -13.61 9.78
C GLN A 93 -12.81 -13.13 8.45
N GLY A 94 -12.90 -14.05 7.50
CA GLY A 94 -13.48 -13.79 6.17
C GLY A 94 -12.49 -13.20 5.16
N GLU A 95 -12.89 -13.24 3.90
CA GLU A 95 -12.15 -12.63 2.80
C GLU A 95 -12.19 -11.10 2.91
N HIS A 96 -11.04 -10.44 2.76
CA HIS A 96 -11.00 -8.98 2.77
C HIS A 96 -11.66 -8.44 1.48
N PRO A 97 -12.61 -7.49 1.55
CA PRO A 97 -13.34 -7.01 0.37
C PRO A 97 -12.45 -6.51 -0.78
N PHE A 98 -11.29 -5.92 -0.45
CA PHE A 98 -10.31 -5.48 -1.45
C PHE A 98 -9.76 -6.62 -2.31
N HIS A 99 -9.57 -7.82 -1.76
CA HIS A 99 -9.09 -8.97 -2.54
C HIS A 99 -10.06 -9.28 -3.68
N ARG A 100 -11.35 -9.39 -3.36
CA ARG A 100 -12.41 -9.62 -4.34
C ARG A 100 -12.49 -8.50 -5.39
N ILE A 101 -12.35 -7.24 -4.98
CA ILE A 101 -12.33 -6.10 -5.91
C ILE A 101 -11.17 -6.23 -6.91
N VAL A 102 -9.95 -6.55 -6.44
CA VAL A 102 -8.79 -6.70 -7.33
C VAL A 102 -8.98 -7.90 -8.26
N ALA A 103 -9.41 -9.05 -7.74
CA ALA A 103 -9.64 -10.27 -8.53
C ALA A 103 -10.57 -10.03 -9.73
N LEU A 104 -11.62 -9.21 -9.56
CA LEU A 104 -12.56 -8.85 -10.62
C LEU A 104 -11.97 -7.88 -11.65
N ASN A 105 -11.01 -7.04 -11.26
CA ASN A 105 -10.42 -6.02 -12.11
C ASN A 105 -9.23 -6.50 -12.94
N VAL A 106 -8.59 -7.63 -12.58
CA VAL A 106 -7.46 -8.20 -13.30
C VAL A 106 -7.64 -9.70 -13.62
N PRO A 107 -8.72 -10.10 -14.31
CA PRO A 107 -9.04 -11.51 -14.53
C PRO A 107 -8.00 -12.27 -15.37
N SER A 108 -7.15 -11.56 -16.12
CA SER A 108 -6.09 -12.15 -16.95
C SER A 108 -4.76 -12.36 -16.21
N LEU A 109 -4.60 -11.86 -14.98
CA LEU A 109 -3.38 -12.02 -14.20
C LEU A 109 -3.54 -13.15 -13.18
N GLN A 110 -2.47 -13.92 -12.98
CA GLN A 110 -2.48 -15.00 -11.99
C GLN A 110 -2.34 -14.45 -10.57
N GLU A 111 -3.14 -14.95 -9.63
CA GLU A 111 -2.98 -14.60 -8.22
C GLU A 111 -1.76 -15.31 -7.63
N ALA A 112 -0.82 -14.56 -7.07
CA ALA A 112 0.27 -15.06 -6.23
C ALA A 112 -0.12 -14.90 -4.75
N ARG A 113 -0.30 -16.01 -4.03
CA ARG A 113 -0.67 -15.95 -2.61
C ARG A 113 0.53 -15.59 -1.74
N LEU A 114 0.38 -14.50 -1.00
CA LEU A 114 1.37 -14.07 -0.01
C LEU A 114 1.10 -14.73 1.32
N LEU A 115 2.15 -15.26 1.93
CA LEU A 115 2.14 -15.75 3.30
C LEU A 115 2.85 -14.73 4.20
N PRO A 116 2.44 -14.59 5.46
CA PRO A 116 3.20 -13.82 6.44
C PRO A 116 4.64 -14.33 6.51
N ALA A 117 5.60 -13.43 6.61
CA ALA A 117 6.97 -13.83 6.86
C ALA A 117 7.08 -14.53 8.23
N HIS A 118 7.89 -15.59 8.29
CA HIS A 118 8.14 -16.33 9.53
C HIS A 118 8.67 -15.37 10.62
N GLY A 119 8.04 -15.37 11.80
CA GLY A 119 8.45 -14.55 12.94
C GLY A 119 7.81 -13.15 13.06
N VAL A 120 6.94 -12.74 12.13
CA VAL A 120 6.23 -11.45 12.23
C VAL A 120 4.98 -11.60 13.11
N ALA A 121 5.15 -11.45 14.43
CA ALA A 121 4.03 -11.16 15.33
C ALA A 121 3.43 -9.78 14.98
N ALA A 122 2.12 -9.61 15.20
CA ALA A 122 1.30 -8.47 14.78
C ALA A 122 1.67 -7.11 15.43
N GLY A 123 2.87 -6.61 15.16
CA GLY A 123 3.48 -5.47 15.85
C GLY A 123 4.21 -4.51 14.92
N PHE A 124 3.62 -4.13 13.79
CA PHE A 124 4.03 -2.89 13.09
C PHE A 124 2.99 -1.81 13.39
N GLY A 125 3.02 -1.29 14.62
CA GLY A 125 2.00 -0.36 15.10
C GLY A 125 2.25 0.22 16.48
N SER A 126 3.45 0.76 16.74
CA SER A 126 3.65 1.79 17.76
C SER A 126 4.98 2.50 17.49
N GLU A 127 4.98 3.83 17.60
CA GLU A 127 6.14 4.73 17.48
C GLU A 127 6.61 5.15 16.08
N TYR A 128 5.73 5.89 15.38
CA TYR A 128 6.20 7.12 14.72
C TYR A 128 5.73 8.31 15.55
N ARG A 129 6.58 8.79 16.47
CA ARG A 129 6.43 10.07 17.15
C ARG A 129 7.28 11.09 16.38
N PRO A 130 6.69 12.05 15.64
CA PRO A 130 7.50 13.12 15.09
C PRO A 130 8.16 13.87 16.26
N ARG A 131 9.50 13.89 16.31
CA ARG A 131 10.21 14.83 17.17
C ARG A 131 9.96 16.22 16.57
N LEU A 132 9.00 16.95 17.15
CA LEU A 132 8.92 18.40 17.00
C LEU A 132 10.16 18.98 17.68
N GLY A 133 11.26 19.04 16.95
CA GLY A 133 12.41 19.86 17.31
C GLY A 133 12.11 21.30 16.94
N VAL A 134 11.41 22.02 17.81
CA VAL A 134 11.44 23.49 17.79
C VAL A 134 12.80 23.88 18.38
N SER A 135 13.74 24.26 17.52
CA SER A 135 14.95 24.95 17.95
C SER A 135 14.57 26.40 18.28
N SER A 136 14.49 26.72 19.57
CA SER A 136 14.57 28.09 20.08
C SER A 136 15.99 28.60 19.82
N GLY A 137 16.15 29.58 18.92
CA GLY A 137 17.36 30.40 18.83
C GLY A 137 17.29 31.55 19.83
N PRO A 138 18.41 31.97 20.45
CA PRO A 138 18.44 33.14 21.32
C PRO A 138 18.42 34.44 20.49
N SER A 139 17.68 35.43 20.98
CA SER A 139 17.73 36.83 20.53
C SER A 139 19.02 37.53 20.94
#